data_AF-A0A9P1G991-F1
#
_entry.id   AF-A0A9P1G991-F1
#
_cell.length_a   1.000
_cell.length_b   1.000
_cell.length_c   1.000
_cell.angle_alpha   90.00
_cell.angle_beta   90.00
_cell.angle_gamma   90.00
#
_symmetry.space_group_name_H-M   'P 1'
#
loop_
_entity.id
_entity.type
_entity.pdbx_description
1 polymer ?
#
loop_
_entity_poly.entity_id
_entity_poly.type
_entity_poly.pdbx_seq_one_letter_code
_entity_poly.pdbx_strand_id
1 'polypeptide(L)'
;MFIDRPLCDAVAQISINKMESFASQNLTNTAWSLAVLGFRNKQLMEKVVAEVSKIVTELIPQEVANLAWCCGKIGFVDVVFLEAIARQSISIIHEFVTQDLSNTVWTCATLLEISPALLAAISHQSVQKLPLFLNQELSNSA
;
A
#
# COMPACT_ATOMS: atom_id res chain seq x y z
N MET A 1 19.05 -0.97 12.62
CA MET A 1 19.03 -1.85 11.44
C MET A 1 20.21 -1.46 10.55
N PHE A 2 21.01 -2.42 10.10
CA PHE A 2 22.09 -2.16 9.14
C PHE A 2 21.53 -2.27 7.72
N ILE A 3 21.80 -1.29 6.86
CA ILE A 3 21.38 -1.28 5.46
C ILE A 3 22.67 -1.16 4.62
N ASP A 4 22.93 -2.19 3.80
CA ASP A 4 24.00 -2.14 2.81
C ASP A 4 23.55 -1.27 1.63
N ARG A 5 23.87 0.03 1.71
CA ARG A 5 23.45 1.02 0.70
C ARG A 5 23.95 0.67 -0.71
N PRO A 6 25.25 0.34 -0.93
CA PRO A 6 25.72 -0.07 -2.26
C PRO A 6 24.93 -1.23 -2.86
N LEU A 7 24.64 -2.26 -2.08
CA LEU A 7 23.82 -3.38 -2.54
C LEU A 7 22.39 -2.95 -2.85
N CYS A 8 21.75 -2.17 -1.96
CA CYS A 8 20.40 -1.68 -2.16
C CYS A 8 20.27 -0.78 -3.40
N ASP A 9 21.23 0.10 -3.65
CA ASP A 9 21.26 0.97 -4.83
C ASP A 9 21.43 0.16 -6.12
N ALA A 10 22.34 -0.82 -6.12
CA ALA A 10 22.54 -1.71 -7.28
C ALA A 10 21.29 -2.54 -7.59
N VAL A 11 20.65 -3.10 -6.56
CA VAL A 11 19.38 -3.84 -6.72
C VAL A 11 18.28 -2.92 -7.22
N ALA A 12 18.15 -1.70 -6.67
CA ALA A 12 17.15 -0.74 -7.12
C ALA A 12 17.31 -0.41 -8.62
N GLN A 13 18.53 -0.15 -9.08
CA GLN A 13 18.78 0.16 -10.48
C GLN A 13 18.42 -0.99 -11.42
N ILE A 14 18.77 -2.23 -11.04
CA ILE A 14 18.43 -3.42 -11.83
C ILE A 14 16.92 -3.65 -11.83
N SER A 15 16.25 -3.47 -10.69
CA SER A 15 14.80 -3.60 -10.57
C SER A 15 14.07 -2.61 -11.45
N ILE A 16 14.47 -1.32 -11.46
CA ILE A 16 13.88 -0.29 -12.33
C ILE A 16 13.90 -0.72 -13.80
N ASN A 17 15.03 -1.26 -14.27
CA ASN A 17 15.20 -1.67 -15.66
C ASN A 17 14.37 -2.90 -16.06
N LYS A 18 13.97 -3.74 -15.08
CA LYS A 18 13.23 -4.98 -15.33
C LYS A 18 11.75 -4.89 -14.93
N MET A 19 11.33 -3.77 -14.33
CA MET A 19 10.07 -3.70 -13.59
C MET A 19 8.83 -3.95 -14.45
N GLU A 20 8.88 -3.68 -15.75
CA GLU A 20 7.78 -3.95 -16.69
C GLU A 20 7.46 -5.44 -16.81
N SER A 21 8.38 -6.32 -16.42
CA SER A 21 8.17 -7.78 -16.40
C SER A 21 7.64 -8.31 -15.06
N PHE A 22 7.46 -7.44 -14.06
CA PHE A 22 7.04 -7.84 -12.72
C PHE A 22 5.53 -8.07 -12.68
N ALA A 23 5.11 -9.15 -12.03
CA ALA A 23 3.70 -9.33 -11.66
C ALA A 23 3.31 -8.37 -10.52
N SER A 24 2.01 -8.19 -10.28
CA SER A 24 1.46 -7.36 -9.19
C SER A 24 2.11 -7.64 -7.84
N GLN A 25 2.30 -8.91 -7.51
CA GLN A 25 2.94 -9.34 -6.27
C GLN A 25 4.40 -8.87 -6.19
N ASN A 26 5.14 -8.92 -7.30
CA ASN A 26 6.55 -8.47 -7.32
C ASN A 26 6.66 -6.95 -7.17
N LEU A 27 5.74 -6.19 -7.76
CA LEU A 27 5.64 -4.74 -7.58
C LEU A 27 5.34 -4.39 -6.12
N THR A 28 4.35 -5.05 -5.53
CA THR A 28 3.95 -4.88 -4.13
C THR A 28 5.10 -5.23 -3.17
N ASN A 29 5.78 -6.35 -3.40
CA ASN A 29 6.93 -6.76 -2.59
C ASN A 29 8.10 -5.77 -2.68
N THR A 30 8.27 -5.11 -3.84
CA THR A 30 9.28 -4.07 -4.02
C THR A 30 8.97 -2.85 -3.15
N ALA A 31 7.72 -2.35 -3.18
CA ALA A 31 7.27 -1.25 -2.31
C ALA A 31 7.41 -1.62 -0.82
N TRP A 32 7.00 -2.83 -0.45
CA TRP A 32 7.08 -3.33 0.93
C TRP A 32 8.52 -3.39 1.43
N SER A 33 9.43 -3.89 0.59
CA SER A 33 10.86 -3.94 0.93
C SER A 33 11.43 -2.55 1.17
N LEU A 34 11.07 -1.55 0.35
CA LEU A 34 11.48 -0.16 0.58
C LEU A 34 10.98 0.39 1.92
N ALA A 35 9.71 0.11 2.24
CA ALA A 35 9.07 0.56 3.46
C ALA A 35 9.67 -0.08 4.72
N VAL A 36 9.88 -1.40 4.70
CA VAL A 36 10.46 -2.15 5.83
C VAL A 36 11.92 -1.82 6.02
N LEU A 37 12.70 -1.71 4.94
CA LEU A 37 14.10 -1.32 5.02
C LEU A 37 14.27 0.16 5.41
N GLY A 38 13.23 0.98 5.40
CA GLY A 38 13.37 2.44 5.54
C GLY A 38 14.28 3.05 4.47
N PHE A 39 14.49 2.32 3.36
CA PHE A 39 15.35 2.71 2.27
C PHE A 39 14.55 3.59 1.31
N ARG A 40 14.65 4.90 1.51
CA ARG A 40 13.92 5.90 0.71
C ARG A 40 14.58 6.08 -0.66
N ASN A 41 14.27 5.19 -1.60
CA ASN A 41 14.63 5.35 -3.02
C ASN A 41 13.40 5.85 -3.80
N LYS A 42 13.36 7.17 -4.04
CA LYS A 42 12.23 7.83 -4.70
C LYS A 42 12.01 7.31 -6.13
N GLN A 43 13.07 7.16 -6.92
CA GLN A 43 12.96 6.71 -8.31
C GLN A 43 12.39 5.29 -8.42
N LEU A 44 12.83 4.38 -7.53
CA LEU A 44 12.30 3.02 -7.49
C LEU A 44 10.81 3.02 -7.12
N MET A 45 10.41 3.82 -6.13
CA MET A 45 9.00 3.94 -5.75
C MET A 45 8.14 4.55 -6.85
N GLU A 46 8.62 5.59 -7.53
CA GLU A 46 7.94 6.20 -8.69
C GLU A 46 7.75 5.19 -9.82
N LYS A 47 8.75 4.35 -10.11
CA LYS A 47 8.62 3.28 -11.12
C LYS A 47 7.62 2.21 -10.66
N VAL A 48 7.60 1.82 -9.39
CA VAL A 48 6.57 0.91 -8.84
C VAL A 48 5.18 1.49 -9.06
N VAL A 49 4.96 2.74 -8.66
CA VAL A 49 3.68 3.44 -8.81
C VAL A 49 3.26 3.52 -10.28
N ALA A 50 4.18 3.82 -11.19
CA ALA A 50 3.90 3.89 -12.62
C ALA A 50 3.46 2.54 -13.20
N GLU A 51 4.11 1.43 -12.80
CA GLU A 51 3.74 0.10 -13.27
C GLU A 51 2.44 -0.40 -12.61
N VAL A 52 2.27 -0.20 -11.31
CA VAL A 52 1.03 -0.58 -10.59
C VAL A 52 -0.17 0.18 -11.13
N SER A 53 -0.02 1.47 -11.47
CA SER A 53 -1.12 2.28 -12.01
C SER A 53 -1.71 1.70 -13.30
N LYS A 54 -0.94 0.89 -14.07
CA LYS A 54 -1.42 0.22 -15.28
C LYS A 54 -2.34 -0.97 -14.98
N ILE A 55 -2.19 -1.57 -13.81
CA ILE A 55 -2.88 -2.81 -13.39
C ILE A 55 -3.69 -2.63 -12.11
N VAL A 56 -3.95 -1.38 -11.68
CA VAL A 56 -4.53 -1.07 -10.37
C VAL A 56 -5.89 -1.76 -10.14
N THR A 57 -6.67 -1.97 -11.20
CA THR A 57 -7.97 -2.65 -11.16
C THR A 57 -7.88 -4.16 -11.01
N GLU A 58 -6.70 -4.74 -11.25
CA GLU A 58 -6.42 -6.18 -11.14
C GLU A 58 -5.88 -6.56 -9.76
N LEU A 59 -5.55 -5.56 -8.92
CA LEU A 59 -4.99 -5.79 -7.60
C LEU A 59 -6.01 -6.40 -6.65
N ILE A 60 -5.52 -7.34 -5.85
CA ILE A 60 -6.31 -8.01 -4.79
C ILE A 60 -6.24 -7.22 -3.46
N PRO A 61 -7.13 -7.46 -2.48
CA PRO A 61 -7.19 -6.72 -1.22
C PRO A 61 -5.86 -6.51 -0.51
N GLN A 62 -5.09 -7.60 -0.36
CA GLN A 62 -3.80 -7.58 0.30
C GLN A 62 -2.78 -6.68 -0.42
N GLU A 63 -2.77 -6.67 -1.75
CA GLU A 63 -1.84 -5.85 -2.54
C GLU A 63 -2.19 -4.37 -2.40
N VAL A 64 -3.48 -4.03 -2.48
CA VAL A 64 -3.98 -2.66 -2.31
C VAL A 64 -3.65 -2.13 -0.91
N ALA A 65 -3.95 -2.91 0.14
CA ALA A 65 -3.67 -2.52 1.52
C ALA A 65 -2.16 -2.39 1.79
N ASN A 66 -1.34 -3.30 1.24
CA ASN A 66 0.11 -3.21 1.37
C ASN A 66 0.68 -1.99 0.65
N LEU A 67 0.25 -1.70 -0.58
CA LEU A 67 0.71 -0.52 -1.33
C LEU A 67 0.34 0.77 -0.60
N ALA A 68 -0.89 0.88 -0.09
CA ALA A 68 -1.31 2.01 0.75
C ALA A 68 -0.39 2.15 1.97
N TRP A 69 -0.22 1.06 2.74
CA TRP A 69 0.63 1.07 3.93
C TRP A 69 2.08 1.47 3.61
N CYS A 70 2.65 1.00 2.50
CA CYS A 70 4.00 1.36 2.07
C CYS A 70 4.13 2.86 1.82
N CYS A 71 3.18 3.45 1.09
CA CYS A 71 3.13 4.89 0.84
C CYS A 71 3.09 5.67 2.16
N GLY A 72 2.21 5.28 3.09
CA GLY A 72 2.12 5.86 4.43
C GLY A 72 3.43 5.75 5.22
N LYS A 73 4.02 4.56 5.24
CA LYS A 73 5.23 4.25 6.00
C LYS A 73 6.45 5.07 5.58
N ILE A 74 6.63 5.30 4.28
CA ILE A 74 7.77 6.06 3.75
C ILE A 74 7.45 7.54 3.52
N GLY A 75 6.19 7.95 3.69
CA GLY A 75 5.72 9.31 3.41
C GLY A 75 5.75 9.65 1.92
N PHE A 76 5.43 8.68 1.06
CA PHE A 76 5.33 8.90 -0.39
C PHE A 76 3.90 9.32 -0.73
N VAL A 77 3.76 10.51 -1.32
CA VAL A 77 2.47 11.09 -1.70
C VAL A 77 2.44 11.29 -3.21
N ASP A 78 1.60 10.51 -3.87
CA ASP A 78 1.15 10.71 -5.25
C ASP A 78 -0.39 10.67 -5.19
N VAL A 79 -1.01 11.84 -5.30
CA VAL A 79 -2.46 12.00 -5.11
C VAL A 79 -3.25 11.16 -6.10
N VAL A 80 -2.82 11.13 -7.37
CA VAL A 80 -3.52 10.38 -8.43
C VAL A 80 -3.45 8.88 -8.16
N PHE A 81 -2.29 8.38 -7.73
CA PHE A 81 -2.14 6.99 -7.35
C PHE A 81 -2.95 6.64 -6.11
N LEU A 82 -2.93 7.48 -5.06
CA LEU A 82 -3.68 7.25 -3.84
C LEU A 82 -5.19 7.24 -4.10
N GLU A 83 -5.70 8.10 -4.98
CA GLU A 83 -7.10 8.07 -5.43
C GLU A 83 -7.43 6.78 -6.21
N ALA A 84 -6.52 6.28 -7.04
CA ALA A 84 -6.70 5.02 -7.75
C ALA A 84 -6.76 3.83 -6.78
N ILE A 85 -5.84 3.78 -5.81
CA ILE A 85 -5.84 2.79 -4.72
C ILE A 85 -7.12 2.89 -3.88
N ALA A 86 -7.61 4.10 -3.59
CA ALA A 86 -8.85 4.30 -2.85
C ALA A 86 -10.07 3.78 -3.62
N ARG A 87 -10.17 4.07 -4.92
CA ARG A 87 -11.26 3.56 -5.76
C ARG A 87 -11.25 2.04 -5.87
N GLN A 88 -10.07 1.44 -6.05
CA GLN A 88 -9.96 -0.02 -6.04
C GLN A 88 -10.30 -0.59 -4.66
N SER A 89 -9.81 0.02 -3.57
CA SER A 89 -10.17 -0.42 -2.22
C SER A 89 -11.68 -0.48 -2.03
N ILE A 90 -12.42 0.53 -2.50
CA ILE A 90 -13.89 0.57 -2.43
C ILE A 90 -14.52 -0.55 -3.27
N SER A 91 -14.03 -0.82 -4.49
CA SER A 91 -14.63 -1.81 -5.39
C SER A 91 -14.54 -3.24 -4.85
N ILE A 92 -13.43 -3.57 -4.18
CA ILE A 92 -13.15 -4.92 -3.64
C ILE A 92 -13.24 -4.99 -2.11
N ILE A 93 -13.81 -3.97 -1.44
CA ILE A 93 -13.80 -3.87 0.04
C ILE A 93 -14.47 -5.04 0.75
N HIS A 94 -15.42 -5.70 0.09
CA HIS A 94 -16.13 -6.85 0.65
C HIS A 94 -15.19 -8.04 0.89
N GLU A 95 -14.13 -8.15 0.09
CA GLU A 95 -13.10 -9.19 0.16
C GLU A 95 -12.02 -8.90 1.21
N PHE A 96 -11.88 -7.66 1.69
CA PHE A 96 -10.84 -7.25 2.64
C PHE A 96 -10.93 -8.04 3.94
N VAL A 97 -9.81 -8.57 4.43
CA VAL A 97 -9.74 -9.07 5.81
C VAL A 97 -9.52 -7.92 6.79
N THR A 98 -9.63 -8.21 8.09
CA THR A 98 -9.51 -7.21 9.17
C THR A 98 -8.17 -6.45 9.14
N GLN A 99 -7.08 -7.14 8.81
CA GLN A 99 -5.77 -6.53 8.61
C GLN A 99 -5.74 -5.53 7.44
N ASP A 100 -6.38 -5.86 6.30
CA ASP A 100 -6.41 -4.99 5.13
C ASP A 100 -7.16 -3.68 5.45
N LEU A 101 -8.32 -3.79 6.12
CA LEU A 101 -9.11 -2.64 6.55
C LEU A 101 -8.29 -1.72 7.47
N SER A 102 -7.60 -2.32 8.45
CA SER A 102 -6.79 -1.60 9.44
C SER A 102 -5.61 -0.86 8.80
N ASN A 103 -4.90 -1.52 7.89
CA ASN A 103 -3.74 -0.92 7.20
C ASN A 103 -4.16 0.25 6.29
N THR A 104 -5.31 0.13 5.62
CA THR A 104 -5.82 1.20 4.76
C THR A 104 -6.27 2.41 5.57
N VAL A 105 -6.98 2.23 6.71
CA VAL A 105 -7.36 3.34 7.61
C VAL A 105 -6.14 4.07 8.16
N TRP A 106 -5.15 3.32 8.67
CA TRP A 106 -3.93 3.89 9.22
C TRP A 106 -3.19 4.75 8.18
N THR A 107 -3.18 4.33 6.91
CA THR A 107 -2.57 5.08 5.82
C THR A 107 -3.28 6.41 5.58
N CYS A 108 -4.61 6.40 5.48
CA CYS A 108 -5.41 7.63 5.30
C CYS A 108 -5.14 8.64 6.42
N ALA A 109 -5.04 8.18 7.66
CA ALA A 109 -4.71 9.02 8.80
C ALA A 109 -3.26 9.57 8.73
N THR A 110 -2.30 8.73 8.31
CA THR A 110 -0.87 9.07 8.28
C THR A 110 -0.51 10.05 7.18
N LEU A 111 -1.09 9.90 5.99
CA LEU A 111 -0.79 10.76 4.84
C LEU A 111 -1.63 12.05 4.83
N LEU A 112 -2.59 12.20 5.75
CA LEU A 112 -3.61 13.26 5.73
C LEU A 112 -4.44 13.31 4.43
N GLU A 113 -4.31 12.29 3.58
CA GLU A 113 -5.06 12.09 2.35
C GLU A 113 -6.29 11.23 2.67
N ILE A 114 -7.35 11.92 3.10
CA ILE A 114 -8.59 11.30 3.52
C ILE A 114 -9.57 11.33 2.36
N SER A 115 -9.78 10.17 1.72
CA SER A 115 -10.96 9.96 0.88
C SER A 115 -12.17 9.69 1.80
N PRO A 116 -13.14 10.61 1.91
CA PRO A 116 -14.29 10.41 2.80
C PRO A 116 -15.11 9.19 2.39
N ALA A 117 -15.19 8.91 1.09
CA ALA A 117 -15.87 7.74 0.55
C ALA A 117 -15.16 6.44 0.98
N LEU A 118 -13.83 6.40 0.95
CA LEU A 118 -13.06 5.25 1.41
C LEU A 118 -13.23 5.03 2.92
N LEU A 119 -13.17 6.10 3.73
CA LEU A 119 -13.39 5.99 5.17
C LEU A 119 -14.80 5.49 5.50
N ALA A 120 -15.83 5.98 4.80
CA ALA A 120 -17.20 5.51 5.00
C ALA A 120 -17.34 4.01 4.65
N ALA A 121 -16.71 3.58 3.54
CA ALA A 121 -16.71 2.18 3.13
C ALA A 121 -15.98 1.30 4.16
N ILE A 122 -14.80 1.71 4.63
CA ILE A 122 -14.05 0.94 5.64
C ILE A 122 -14.82 0.89 6.96
N SER A 123 -15.43 1.99 7.40
CA SER A 123 -16.26 2.03 8.61
C SER A 123 -17.41 1.03 8.51
N HIS A 124 -18.17 1.05 7.40
CA HIS A 124 -19.27 0.12 7.17
C HIS A 124 -18.80 -1.34 7.21
N GLN A 125 -17.71 -1.66 6.51
CA GLN A 125 -17.18 -3.03 6.44
C GLN A 125 -16.58 -3.49 7.77
N SER A 126 -15.94 -2.59 8.51
CA SER A 126 -15.33 -2.88 9.81
C SER A 126 -16.39 -3.21 10.86
N VAL A 127 -17.53 -2.51 10.86
CA VAL A 127 -18.65 -2.82 11.76
C VAL A 127 -19.17 -4.25 11.58
N GLN A 128 -19.23 -4.74 10.33
CA GLN A 128 -19.67 -6.11 10.04
C GLN A 128 -18.65 -7.16 10.51
N LYS A 129 -17.36 -6.82 10.51
CA LYS A 129 -16.27 -7.74 10.86
C LYS A 129 -15.71 -7.52 12.27
N LEU A 130 -16.26 -6.58 13.05
CA LEU A 130 -15.76 -6.16 14.35
C LEU A 130 -15.45 -7.31 15.33
N PRO A 131 -16.26 -8.39 15.43
CA PRO A 131 -15.94 -9.52 16.30
C PRO A 131 -14.69 -10.31 15.91
N LEU A 132 -14.18 -10.13 14.69
CA LEU A 132 -13.01 -10.81 14.15
C LEU A 132 -11.72 -10.00 14.31
N PHE A 133 -11.81 -8.75 14.78
CA PHE A 133 -10.64 -7.88 14.92
C PHE A 133 -9.73 -8.37 16.06
N LEU A 134 -8.44 -8.49 15.75
CA LEU A 134 -7.36 -8.70 16.71
C LEU A 134 -6.89 -7.38 17.32
N ASN A 135 -6.13 -7.45 18.41
CA ASN A 135 -5.64 -6.26 19.13
C ASN A 135 -4.88 -5.25 18.24
N GLN A 136 -4.06 -5.74 17.30
CA GLN A 136 -3.33 -4.88 16.36
C GLN A 136 -4.26 -4.11 15.42
N GLU A 137 -5.34 -4.75 14.98
CA GLU A 137 -6.31 -4.21 14.02
C GLU A 137 -7.20 -3.15 14.68
N LEU A 138 -7.60 -3.39 15.93
CA LEU A 138 -8.27 -2.39 16.76
C LEU A 138 -7.38 -1.16 16.97
N SER A 139 -6.09 -1.35 17.29
CA SER A 139 -5.15 -0.24 17.51
C SER A 139 -4.90 0.58 16.24
N ASN A 140 -4.91 -0.05 15.07
CA ASN A 140 -4.70 0.63 13.80
C ASN A 140 -5.96 1.33 13.28
N SER A 141 -7.13 1.07 13.89
CA SER A 141 -8.44 1.58 13.47
C SER A 141 -9.04 2.62 14.43
N ALA A 142 -8.40 2.90 15.58
CA ALA A 142 -8.84 3.84 16.62
C ALA A 142 -8.13 5.19 16.51
#